data_AF-A0A444HJQ5-F1
#
_entry.id   AF-A0A444HJQ5-F1
#
_cell.length_a   1.000
_cell.length_b   1.000
_cell.length_c   1.000
_cell.angle_alpha   90.00
_cell.angle_beta   90.00
_cell.angle_gamma   90.00
#
_symmetry.space_group_name_H-M   'P 1'
#
loop_
_entity.id
_entity.type
_entity.pdbx_description
1 polymer ?
#
loop_
_entity_poly.entity_id
_entity_poly.type
_entity_poly.pdbx_seq_one_letter_code
_entity_poly.pdbx_strand_id
1 'polypeptide(L)'
;VGLVSSASTFTPMSRACDAVGEAPGRPGINTLRLERSIVVEPKMLDSLRMVRDSLPNFGRSGRQSDNVKVANVTFRAGERPGYSYEPNPKDVANILRNIRRGKQFSDFCIFTNHGHEPGNWSEEPADYEREFAHQTVDAGADAYIVHGPHRLRGIEIYKGRPIFYSLGNFMMDDLRTPVGADMYEVYDKDLVDVTDADVTVSEMSSGYETSPGFSDPVFYESVIAISRFEENRLAEVRLYPVELGHSKRFANRGIPSVACAAKAEMILDRLRRLSEPYGTRIAFENGVGVISLRCKG
;
A
#
# COMPACT_ATOMS: atom_id res chain seq x y z
N VAL A 1 8.41 -19.54 12.60
CA VAL A 1 8.11 -18.38 11.73
C VAL A 1 7.82 -17.17 12.62
N GLY A 2 8.47 -16.04 12.39
CA GLY A 2 8.19 -14.75 13.02
C GLY A 2 7.50 -13.80 12.04
N LEU A 3 6.62 -12.95 12.56
CA LEU A 3 5.93 -11.92 11.79
C LEU A 3 6.14 -10.57 12.47
N VAL A 4 6.68 -9.60 11.74
CA VAL A 4 6.79 -8.21 12.16
C VAL A 4 5.92 -7.38 11.24
N SER A 5 5.07 -6.52 11.80
CA SER A 5 4.15 -5.71 11.01
C SER A 5 4.28 -4.23 11.35
N SER A 6 4.07 -3.36 10.36
CA SER A 6 3.91 -1.93 10.52
C SER A 6 2.76 -1.38 9.68
N ALA A 7 2.42 -0.12 9.89
CA ALA A 7 1.60 0.64 8.95
C ALA A 7 2.24 1.99 8.62
N SER A 8 2.22 2.37 7.34
CA SER A 8 2.55 3.72 6.87
C SER A 8 1.32 4.61 6.71
N THR A 9 0.15 4.02 6.47
CA THR A 9 -1.13 4.72 6.43
C THR A 9 -1.95 4.41 7.69
N PHE A 10 -2.27 5.44 8.48
CA PHE A 10 -3.03 5.32 9.72
C PHE A 10 -3.54 6.67 10.21
N THR A 11 -4.54 6.67 11.11
CA THR A 11 -5.00 7.90 11.75
C THR A 11 -4.06 8.27 12.91
N PRO A 12 -3.87 9.57 13.23
CA PRO A 12 -2.88 10.00 14.23
C PRO A 12 -2.98 9.32 15.60
N MET A 13 -4.19 8.94 16.02
CA MET A 13 -4.44 8.29 17.31
C MET A 13 -4.21 6.77 17.31
N SER A 14 -3.92 6.13 16.18
CA SER A 14 -3.67 4.68 16.12
C SER A 14 -2.30 4.28 16.67
N ARG A 15 -1.31 5.16 16.63
CA ARG A 15 0.12 4.85 16.91
C ARG A 15 0.36 4.37 18.35
N ALA A 16 1.20 3.36 18.54
CA ALA A 16 1.72 3.01 19.87
C ALA A 16 2.68 4.10 20.38
N CYS A 17 2.63 4.43 21.68
CA CYS A 17 3.51 5.42 22.28
C CYS A 17 4.27 4.84 23.48
N ASP A 18 5.54 5.21 23.60
CA ASP A 18 6.34 4.95 24.80
C ASP A 18 5.78 5.72 26.01
N ALA A 19 6.06 5.23 27.22
CA ALA A 19 5.79 5.98 28.44
C ALA A 19 6.63 7.26 28.52
N VAL A 20 6.08 8.32 29.10
CA VAL A 20 6.77 9.61 29.30
C VAL A 20 6.45 10.14 30.70
N GLY A 21 7.47 10.25 31.55
CA GLY A 21 7.28 10.65 32.95
C GLY A 21 6.36 9.68 33.68
N GLU A 22 5.28 10.19 34.28
CA GLU A 22 4.25 9.39 34.95
C GLU A 22 3.19 8.83 33.98
N ALA A 23 3.14 9.32 32.74
CA ALA A 23 2.16 8.85 31.77
C ALA A 23 2.57 7.46 31.22
N PRO A 24 1.71 6.43 31.36
CA PRO A 24 2.01 5.10 30.84
C PRO A 24 2.09 5.12 29.32
N GLY A 25 2.81 4.14 28.76
CA GLY A 25 2.79 3.89 27.33
C GLY A 25 1.38 3.55 26.86
N ARG A 26 1.06 3.90 25.61
CA ARG A 26 -0.25 3.64 25.01
C ARG A 26 -0.12 2.51 23.98
N PRO A 27 -0.96 1.46 24.07
CA PRO A 27 -1.00 0.44 23.03
C PRO A 27 -1.48 1.04 21.71
N GLY A 28 -1.04 0.45 20.61
CA GLY A 28 -1.38 0.90 19.27
C GLY A 28 -0.57 0.14 18.23
N ILE A 29 -0.60 0.64 17.00
CA ILE A 29 0.14 0.05 15.88
C ILE A 29 1.61 0.49 15.87
N ASN A 30 2.47 -0.39 15.35
CA ASN A 30 3.84 -0.06 14.98
C ASN A 30 3.81 0.77 13.68
N THR A 31 4.28 2.00 13.71
CA THR A 31 4.11 2.94 12.59
C THR A 31 5.39 3.20 11.83
N LEU A 32 5.28 3.33 10.52
CA LEU A 32 6.26 3.99 9.67
C LEU A 32 5.71 5.37 9.29
N ARG A 33 6.03 6.42 10.03
CA ARG A 33 5.59 7.78 9.67
C ARG A 33 6.28 8.22 8.39
N LEU A 34 5.51 8.81 7.47
CA LEU A 34 6.00 9.38 6.23
C LEU A 34 5.76 10.89 6.22
N GLU A 35 6.77 11.66 5.84
CA GLU A 35 6.62 13.07 5.48
C GLU A 35 6.28 13.15 3.98
N ARG A 36 5.08 13.62 3.65
CA ARG A 36 4.61 13.73 2.26
C ARG A 36 4.91 15.11 1.69
N SER A 37 5.47 15.13 0.48
CA SER A 37 5.59 16.32 -0.36
C SER A 37 4.85 16.14 -1.69
N ILE A 38 4.32 17.24 -2.25
CA ILE A 38 3.78 17.28 -3.61
C ILE A 38 4.89 17.77 -4.55
N VAL A 39 5.25 16.94 -5.52
CA VAL A 39 6.19 17.30 -6.57
C VAL A 39 5.45 18.09 -7.64
N VAL A 40 6.00 19.24 -8.01
CA VAL A 40 5.46 20.12 -9.06
C VAL A 40 6.57 20.58 -9.99
N GLU A 41 6.20 21.01 -11.20
CA GLU A 41 7.17 21.62 -12.11
C GLU A 41 7.78 22.89 -11.48
N PRO A 42 9.06 23.21 -11.77
CA PRO A 42 9.73 24.37 -11.18
C PRO A 42 8.95 25.69 -11.31
N LYS A 43 8.32 25.93 -12.47
CA LYS A 43 7.51 27.12 -12.72
C LYS A 43 6.28 27.26 -11.80
N MET A 44 5.69 26.14 -11.36
CA MET A 44 4.54 26.14 -10.46
C MET A 44 4.95 26.52 -9.03
N LEU A 45 6.20 26.21 -8.68
CA LEU A 45 6.75 26.49 -7.36
C LEU A 45 6.80 28.01 -7.09
N ASP A 46 7.09 28.83 -8.11
CA ASP A 46 7.08 30.28 -8.00
C ASP A 46 5.68 30.84 -7.74
N SER A 47 4.67 30.35 -8.44
CA SER A 47 3.27 30.70 -8.17
C SER A 47 2.85 30.30 -6.75
N LEU A 48 3.29 29.13 -6.27
CA LEU A 48 3.02 28.69 -4.90
C LEU A 48 3.72 29.57 -3.86
N ARG A 49 4.92 30.09 -4.16
CA ARG A 49 5.59 31.11 -3.32
C ARG A 49 4.77 32.39 -3.25
N MET A 50 4.23 32.84 -4.38
CA MET A 50 3.38 34.04 -4.41
C MET A 50 2.10 33.86 -3.59
N VAL A 51 1.43 32.71 -3.72
CA VAL A 51 0.25 32.37 -2.93
C VAL A 51 0.60 32.35 -1.44
N ARG A 52 1.66 31.64 -1.05
CA ARG A 52 2.15 31.58 0.34
C ARG A 52 2.41 32.98 0.91
N ASP A 53 3.15 33.80 0.19
CA ASP A 53 3.56 35.15 0.62
C ASP A 53 2.37 36.12 0.70
N SER A 54 1.24 35.78 0.08
CA SER A 54 -0.02 36.54 0.16
C SER A 54 -0.91 36.12 1.32
N LEU A 55 -0.64 34.99 1.99
CA LEU A 55 -1.43 34.50 3.12
C LEU A 55 -0.98 35.15 4.44
N PRO A 56 -1.91 35.44 5.36
CA PRO A 56 -1.57 35.98 6.68
C PRO A 56 -0.69 34.99 7.46
N ASN A 57 0.22 35.51 8.28
CA ASN A 57 1.07 34.76 9.22
C ASN A 57 2.08 33.77 8.59
N PHE A 58 2.35 33.82 7.29
CA PHE A 58 3.51 33.13 6.71
C PHE A 58 4.79 33.97 6.93
N GLY A 59 5.69 33.48 7.78
CA GLY A 59 6.97 34.14 8.08
C GLY A 59 7.90 34.19 6.87
N ARG A 60 8.73 35.24 6.78
CA ARG A 60 9.73 35.43 5.70
C ARG A 60 10.86 34.38 5.69
N SER A 61 10.94 33.53 6.71
CA SER A 61 11.92 32.45 6.83
C SER A 61 11.58 31.31 5.87
N GLY A 62 12.45 31.04 4.89
CA GLY A 62 12.27 29.97 3.89
C GLY A 62 12.04 30.45 2.46
N ARG A 63 12.24 31.75 2.16
CA ARG A 63 12.15 32.28 0.79
C ARG A 63 13.10 31.61 -0.22
N GLN A 64 14.23 31.08 0.24
CA GLN A 64 15.26 30.43 -0.59
C GLN A 64 15.24 28.90 -0.50
N SER A 65 14.24 28.30 0.14
CA SER A 65 14.09 26.85 0.19
C SER A 65 13.62 26.32 -1.18
N ASP A 66 14.20 25.20 -1.61
CA ASP A 66 13.71 24.41 -2.75
C ASP A 66 12.32 23.80 -2.48
N ASN A 67 11.91 23.78 -1.20
CA ASN A 67 10.58 23.42 -0.75
C ASN A 67 9.75 24.65 -0.39
N VAL A 68 8.48 24.67 -0.82
CA VAL A 68 7.49 25.71 -0.50
C VAL A 68 6.36 25.09 0.30
N LYS A 69 6.07 25.64 1.47
CA LYS A 69 4.96 25.16 2.31
C LYS A 69 3.77 26.12 2.22
N VAL A 70 2.59 25.60 1.87
CA VAL A 70 1.31 26.34 1.82
C VAL A 70 0.27 25.57 2.62
N ALA A 71 -0.37 26.20 3.61
CA ALA A 71 -1.41 25.59 4.45
C ALA A 71 -1.04 24.17 4.96
N ASN A 72 0.18 24.01 5.49
CA ASN A 72 0.76 22.73 5.96
C ASN A 72 1.10 21.68 4.91
N VAL A 73 0.90 21.95 3.62
CA VAL A 73 1.34 21.08 2.52
C VAL A 73 2.70 21.53 2.02
N THR A 74 3.65 20.60 1.94
CA THR A 74 4.99 20.84 1.37
C THR A 74 4.97 20.54 -0.13
N PHE A 75 5.46 21.49 -0.92
CA PHE A 75 5.66 21.38 -2.37
C PHE A 75 7.15 21.43 -2.69
N ARG A 76 7.61 20.64 -3.65
CA ARG A 76 9.00 20.65 -4.11
C ARG A 76 9.09 20.60 -5.62
N ALA A 77 10.15 21.16 -6.20
CA ALA A 77 10.38 21.08 -7.63
C ALA A 77 10.75 19.66 -8.06
N GLY A 78 10.26 19.23 -9.23
CA GLY A 78 10.69 17.99 -9.89
C GLY A 78 10.13 17.87 -11.30
N GLU A 79 10.65 16.89 -12.05
CA GLU A 79 10.30 16.69 -13.47
C GLU A 79 8.92 16.03 -13.65
N ARG A 80 8.51 15.18 -12.71
CA ARG A 80 7.23 14.46 -12.76
C ARG A 80 6.35 14.89 -11.59
N PRO A 81 5.23 15.57 -11.86
CA PRO A 81 4.27 15.91 -10.82
C PRO A 81 3.73 14.66 -10.12
N GLY A 82 3.53 14.72 -8.80
CA GLY A 82 3.06 13.58 -8.03
C GLY A 82 3.29 13.74 -6.53
N TYR A 83 3.26 12.62 -5.81
CA TYR A 83 3.56 12.59 -4.38
C TYR A 83 4.92 11.95 -4.14
N SER A 84 5.65 12.49 -3.17
CA SER A 84 6.89 11.92 -2.67
C SER A 84 6.81 11.78 -1.16
N TYR A 85 7.50 10.78 -0.62
CA TYR A 85 7.43 10.40 0.78
C TYR A 85 8.83 10.21 1.34
N GLU A 86 9.06 10.77 2.53
CA GLU A 86 10.29 10.56 3.28
C GLU A 86 9.98 9.81 4.59
N PRO A 87 10.55 8.61 4.81
CA PRO A 87 10.26 7.84 6.00
C PRO A 87 10.97 8.43 7.22
N ASN A 88 10.28 8.44 8.37
CA ASN A 88 10.86 8.91 9.61
C ASN A 88 12.03 8.01 10.02
N PRO A 89 13.26 8.55 10.17
CA PRO A 89 14.45 7.72 10.38
C PRO A 89 14.43 6.97 11.72
N LYS A 90 13.75 7.50 12.75
CA LYS A 90 13.60 6.81 14.04
C LYS A 90 12.69 5.59 13.91
N ASP A 91 11.61 5.71 13.12
CA ASP A 91 10.68 4.61 12.89
C ASP A 91 11.37 3.51 12.07
N VAL A 92 12.09 3.87 11.01
CA VAL A 92 12.92 2.94 10.22
C VAL A 92 13.90 2.19 11.13
N ALA A 93 14.71 2.90 11.92
CA ALA A 93 15.68 2.27 12.80
C ALA A 93 15.05 1.30 13.81
N ASN A 94 13.89 1.65 14.37
CA ASN A 94 13.15 0.80 15.30
C ASN A 94 12.56 -0.45 14.61
N ILE A 95 11.99 -0.30 13.41
CA ILE A 95 11.46 -1.40 12.60
C ILE A 95 12.59 -2.38 12.25
N LEU A 96 13.70 -1.88 11.72
CA LEU A 96 14.85 -2.72 11.36
C LEU A 96 15.44 -3.45 12.57
N ARG A 97 15.45 -2.80 13.76
CA ARG A 97 15.83 -3.47 15.02
C ARG A 97 14.87 -4.61 15.37
N ASN A 98 13.56 -4.40 15.23
CA ASN A 98 12.55 -5.41 15.52
C ASN A 98 12.62 -6.58 14.53
N ILE A 99 12.92 -6.33 13.25
CA ILE A 99 13.16 -7.37 12.25
C ILE A 99 14.38 -8.21 12.62
N ARG A 100 15.52 -7.57 12.94
CA ARG A 100 16.73 -8.29 13.40
C ARG A 100 16.43 -9.19 14.60
N ARG A 101 15.70 -8.67 15.58
CA ARG A 101 15.24 -9.45 16.73
C ARG A 101 14.34 -10.60 16.30
N GLY A 102 13.33 -10.34 15.47
CA GLY A 102 12.42 -11.36 14.95
C GLY A 102 13.17 -12.51 14.27
N LYS A 103 14.16 -12.20 13.43
CA LYS A 103 15.00 -13.18 12.75
C LYS A 103 15.87 -13.99 13.72
N GLN A 104 16.39 -13.40 14.80
CA GLN A 104 17.15 -14.14 15.82
C GLN A 104 16.32 -15.21 16.55
N PHE A 105 14.99 -15.06 16.59
CA PHE A 105 14.06 -15.99 17.25
C PHE A 105 13.21 -16.79 16.26
N SER A 106 13.51 -16.77 14.96
CA SER A 106 12.72 -17.49 13.97
C SER A 106 13.54 -17.99 12.77
N ASP A 107 13.19 -19.18 12.26
CA ASP A 107 13.80 -19.71 11.03
C ASP A 107 13.45 -18.84 9.82
N PHE A 108 12.21 -18.34 9.79
CA PHE A 108 11.68 -17.43 8.78
C PHE A 108 11.04 -16.22 9.45
N CYS A 109 11.45 -15.01 9.08
CA CYS A 109 10.92 -13.74 9.56
C CYS A 109 10.27 -12.98 8.40
N ILE A 110 8.96 -12.78 8.44
CA ILE A 110 8.22 -12.01 7.44
C ILE A 110 8.02 -10.60 7.97
N PHE A 111 8.27 -9.60 7.13
CA PHE A 111 7.90 -8.22 7.42
C PHE A 111 6.71 -7.79 6.55
N THR A 112 5.70 -7.18 7.16
CA THR A 112 4.51 -6.70 6.45
C THR A 112 4.27 -5.22 6.71
N ASN A 113 3.82 -4.48 5.70
CA ASN A 113 3.40 -3.09 5.85
C ASN A 113 1.97 -2.87 5.37
N HIS A 114 1.15 -2.23 6.20
CA HIS A 114 -0.11 -1.61 5.76
C HIS A 114 0.17 -0.22 5.21
N GLY A 115 0.14 -0.06 3.89
CA GLY A 115 0.41 1.23 3.25
C GLY A 115 -0.41 1.41 1.98
N HIS A 116 -0.94 2.61 1.79
CA HIS A 116 -1.65 2.97 0.56
C HIS A 116 -0.80 3.81 -0.39
N GLU A 117 0.35 4.31 0.05
CA GLU A 117 1.15 5.28 -0.71
C GLU A 117 1.59 4.73 -2.08
N PRO A 118 1.61 5.55 -3.15
CA PRO A 118 1.17 6.96 -3.20
C PRO A 118 -0.36 7.13 -3.30
N GLY A 119 -1.09 6.03 -3.45
CA GLY A 119 -2.55 5.94 -3.44
C GLY A 119 -3.03 4.64 -4.09
N ASN A 120 -4.31 4.32 -3.88
CA ASN A 120 -4.97 3.15 -4.48
C ASN A 120 -5.01 3.18 -6.02
N TRP A 121 -4.85 4.36 -6.61
CA TRP A 121 -4.81 4.56 -8.06
C TRP A 121 -3.47 4.12 -8.70
N SER A 122 -2.40 3.98 -7.91
CA SER A 122 -1.06 3.72 -8.45
C SER A 122 -0.74 2.23 -8.56
N GLU A 123 -0.27 1.81 -9.73
CA GLU A 123 0.33 0.50 -9.98
C GLU A 123 1.81 0.42 -9.50
N GLU A 124 2.45 1.58 -9.28
CA GLU A 124 3.82 1.69 -8.76
C GLU A 124 3.80 1.96 -7.24
N PRO A 125 4.74 1.38 -6.47
CA PRO A 125 4.93 1.73 -5.07
C PRO A 125 5.43 3.18 -4.92
N ALA A 126 5.35 3.71 -3.70
CA ALA A 126 5.90 5.04 -3.41
C ALA A 126 7.44 5.05 -3.54
N ASP A 127 8.01 6.23 -3.77
CA ASP A 127 9.44 6.42 -4.04
C ASP A 127 10.36 5.92 -2.91
N TYR A 128 9.94 6.01 -1.65
CA TYR A 128 10.70 5.46 -0.52
C TYR A 128 10.67 3.92 -0.43
N GLU A 129 9.62 3.29 -0.96
CA GLU A 129 9.19 1.97 -0.49
C GLU A 129 10.13 0.87 -0.94
N ARG A 130 10.71 0.99 -2.15
CA ARG A 130 11.69 0.03 -2.65
C ARG A 130 12.95 -0.01 -1.79
N GLU A 131 13.52 1.16 -1.49
CA GLU A 131 14.71 1.26 -0.64
C GLU A 131 14.41 0.74 0.78
N PHE A 132 13.25 1.11 1.33
CA PHE A 132 12.81 0.60 2.62
C PHE A 132 12.64 -0.93 2.63
N ALA A 133 12.04 -1.51 1.58
CA ALA A 133 11.91 -2.95 1.41
C ALA A 133 13.29 -3.64 1.42
N HIS A 134 14.26 -3.09 0.68
CA HIS A 134 15.64 -3.62 0.65
C HIS A 134 16.29 -3.58 2.03
N GLN A 135 16.13 -2.48 2.77
CA GLN A 135 16.63 -2.37 4.15
C GLN A 135 16.01 -3.42 5.08
N THR A 136 14.72 -3.76 4.91
CA THR A 136 14.04 -4.78 5.72
C THR A 136 14.60 -6.18 5.46
N VAL A 137 14.84 -6.52 4.19
CA VAL A 137 15.50 -7.77 3.79
C VAL A 137 16.92 -7.83 4.33
N ASP A 138 17.67 -6.73 4.22
CA ASP A 138 19.03 -6.61 4.75
C ASP A 138 19.11 -6.72 6.27
N ALA A 139 18.04 -6.32 6.98
CA ALA A 139 17.89 -6.52 8.42
C ALA A 139 17.49 -7.96 8.79
N GLY A 140 17.22 -8.83 7.84
CA GLY A 140 16.94 -10.26 8.05
C GLY A 140 15.52 -10.70 7.74
N ALA A 141 14.68 -9.86 7.11
CA ALA A 141 13.39 -10.32 6.62
C ALA A 141 13.58 -11.30 5.45
N ASP A 142 12.89 -12.45 5.53
CA ASP A 142 12.88 -13.46 4.48
C ASP A 142 11.80 -13.18 3.42
N ALA A 143 10.88 -12.25 3.68
CA ALA A 143 9.94 -11.68 2.73
C ALA A 143 9.45 -10.30 3.20
N TYR A 144 9.15 -9.41 2.25
CA TYR A 144 8.42 -8.16 2.50
C TYR A 144 7.06 -8.21 1.78
N ILE A 145 5.98 -7.93 2.49
CA ILE A 145 4.61 -7.98 1.94
C ILE A 145 3.88 -6.69 2.26
N VAL A 146 3.47 -5.98 1.23
CA VAL A 146 2.61 -4.81 1.36
C VAL A 146 1.17 -5.22 1.20
N HIS A 147 0.32 -4.69 2.06
CA HIS A 147 -1.12 -4.73 1.94
C HIS A 147 -1.68 -3.32 2.12
N GLY A 148 -2.88 -3.07 1.63
CA GLY A 148 -3.44 -1.71 1.56
C GLY A 148 -3.71 -1.27 0.13
N PRO A 149 -2.77 -1.38 -0.83
CA PRO A 149 -3.09 -1.09 -2.22
C PRO A 149 -4.08 -2.15 -2.67
N HIS A 150 -5.34 -1.76 -2.85
CA HIS A 150 -6.44 -2.67 -3.17
C HIS A 150 -6.32 -3.32 -4.56
N ARG A 151 -5.17 -3.15 -5.23
CA ARG A 151 -4.82 -3.70 -6.53
C ARG A 151 -3.44 -4.33 -6.47
N LEU A 152 -3.15 -5.19 -7.44
CA LEU A 152 -1.84 -5.79 -7.62
C LEU A 152 -0.78 -4.73 -7.95
N ARG A 153 0.40 -4.86 -7.32
CA ARG A 153 1.63 -4.14 -7.72
C ARG A 153 2.72 -5.17 -8.02
N GLY A 154 3.84 -4.71 -8.56
CA GLY A 154 4.92 -5.60 -9.00
C GLY A 154 5.54 -6.45 -7.90
N ILE A 155 6.26 -7.49 -8.32
CA ILE A 155 7.02 -8.39 -7.44
C ILE A 155 8.51 -8.23 -7.75
N GLU A 156 9.32 -8.05 -6.71
CA GLU A 156 10.78 -7.99 -6.81
C GLU A 156 11.40 -9.19 -6.08
N ILE A 157 12.46 -9.77 -6.65
CA ILE A 157 13.31 -10.71 -5.92
C ILE A 157 14.62 -10.00 -5.57
N TYR A 158 14.78 -9.63 -4.30
CA TYR A 158 15.96 -8.96 -3.80
C TYR A 158 16.77 -9.89 -2.91
N LYS A 159 18.05 -10.14 -3.26
CA LYS A 159 18.95 -11.08 -2.56
C LYS A 159 18.33 -12.47 -2.30
N GLY A 160 17.53 -12.96 -3.25
CA GLY A 160 16.84 -14.24 -3.15
C GLY A 160 15.66 -14.25 -2.16
N ARG A 161 15.15 -13.08 -1.76
CA ARG A 161 13.94 -12.91 -0.95
C ARG A 161 12.85 -12.21 -1.76
N PRO A 162 11.59 -12.67 -1.68
CA PRO A 162 10.51 -12.02 -2.40
C PRO A 162 10.04 -10.74 -1.69
N ILE A 163 9.80 -9.72 -2.49
CA ILE A 163 9.15 -8.47 -2.13
C ILE A 163 7.86 -8.38 -2.93
N PHE A 164 6.73 -8.34 -2.25
CA PHE A 164 5.41 -8.19 -2.85
C PHE A 164 4.90 -6.77 -2.55
N TYR A 165 4.96 -5.87 -3.54
CA TYR A 165 4.54 -4.47 -3.36
C TYR A 165 3.01 -4.29 -3.26
N SER A 166 2.24 -5.32 -3.65
CA SER A 166 0.85 -5.54 -3.23
C SER A 166 0.34 -6.84 -3.86
N LEU A 167 -0.39 -7.65 -3.10
CA LEU A 167 -1.07 -8.85 -3.58
C LEU A 167 -2.56 -8.60 -3.93
N GLY A 168 -3.04 -7.36 -3.78
CA GLY A 168 -4.46 -7.03 -3.89
C GLY A 168 -5.28 -7.52 -2.70
N ASN A 169 -6.60 -7.55 -2.84
CA ASN A 169 -7.51 -7.96 -1.78
C ASN A 169 -7.63 -9.48 -1.73
N PHE A 170 -7.49 -10.11 -0.55
CA PHE A 170 -7.83 -11.53 -0.40
C PHE A 170 -9.35 -11.73 -0.27
N MET A 171 -10.01 -10.82 0.43
CA MET A 171 -11.45 -10.71 0.55
C MET A 171 -11.82 -9.23 0.61
N MET A 172 -13.02 -8.89 0.17
CA MET A 172 -13.64 -7.58 0.38
C MET A 172 -14.99 -7.84 1.04
N ASP A 173 -15.32 -7.14 2.11
CA ASP A 173 -16.67 -7.22 2.70
C ASP A 173 -17.14 -5.81 3.02
N ASP A 174 -18.01 -5.32 2.15
CA ASP A 174 -18.62 -4.01 2.29
C ASP A 174 -20.07 -4.14 2.81
N LEU A 175 -20.51 -5.29 3.31
CA LEU A 175 -21.86 -5.46 3.84
C LEU A 175 -22.01 -4.79 5.22
N ARG A 176 -22.19 -3.47 5.19
CA ARG A 176 -22.34 -2.64 6.39
C ARG A 176 -23.82 -2.30 6.61
N THR A 177 -24.33 -2.74 7.75
CA THR A 177 -25.62 -2.31 8.30
C THR A 177 -25.56 -2.35 9.84
N PRO A 178 -25.99 -1.30 10.54
CA PRO A 178 -26.46 -0.02 10.01
C PRO A 178 -25.33 0.84 9.43
N VAL A 179 -25.63 1.78 8.53
CA VAL A 179 -24.71 2.88 8.20
C VAL A 179 -25.05 4.15 8.99
N GLY A 180 -24.08 5.04 9.17
CA GLY A 180 -24.29 6.32 9.86
C GLY A 180 -25.28 7.21 9.11
N ALA A 181 -26.08 7.99 9.84
CA ALA A 181 -27.07 8.89 9.22
C ALA A 181 -26.42 9.96 8.34
N ASP A 182 -25.21 10.40 8.68
CA ASP A 182 -24.36 11.32 7.91
C ASP A 182 -23.98 10.76 6.53
N MET A 183 -23.88 9.43 6.38
CA MET A 183 -23.57 8.80 5.10
C MET A 183 -24.68 9.00 4.06
N TYR A 184 -25.93 9.11 4.49
CA TYR A 184 -27.05 9.39 3.58
C TYR A 184 -26.91 10.79 2.97
N GLU A 185 -26.55 11.80 3.78
CA GLU A 185 -26.29 13.15 3.31
C GLU A 185 -25.06 13.22 2.39
N VAL A 186 -23.95 12.56 2.76
CA VAL A 186 -22.71 12.54 1.97
C VAL A 186 -22.93 12.00 0.55
N TYR A 187 -23.83 11.02 0.40
CA TYR A 187 -24.11 10.39 -0.89
C TYR A 187 -25.42 10.85 -1.55
N ASP A 188 -26.00 11.96 -1.08
CA ASP A 188 -27.23 12.57 -1.59
C ASP A 188 -28.39 11.55 -1.67
N LYS A 189 -28.62 10.85 -0.56
CA LYS A 189 -29.61 9.79 -0.41
C LYS A 189 -30.65 10.17 0.65
N ASP A 190 -31.93 10.10 0.32
CA ASP A 190 -33.01 10.30 1.28
C ASP A 190 -33.24 9.03 2.11
N LEU A 191 -33.12 9.14 3.43
CA LEU A 191 -33.37 8.08 4.41
C LEU A 191 -34.75 7.41 4.27
N VAL A 192 -35.74 8.09 3.70
CA VAL A 192 -37.10 7.55 3.51
C VAL A 192 -37.16 6.57 2.33
N ASP A 193 -36.35 6.79 1.30
CA ASP A 193 -36.49 6.14 -0.01
C ASP A 193 -35.42 5.09 -0.31
N VAL A 194 -34.35 5.02 0.49
CA VAL A 194 -33.19 4.16 0.23
C VAL A 194 -32.75 3.36 1.46
N THR A 195 -31.99 2.30 1.21
CA THR A 195 -31.46 1.40 2.25
C THR A 195 -29.98 1.64 2.54
N ASP A 196 -29.48 1.08 3.64
CA ASP A 196 -28.04 1.04 3.95
C ASP A 196 -27.20 0.45 2.80
N ALA A 197 -27.77 -0.51 2.06
CA ALA A 197 -27.12 -1.13 0.92
C ALA A 197 -26.99 -0.15 -0.25
N ASP A 198 -27.99 0.69 -0.51
CA ASP A 198 -27.95 1.70 -1.57
C ASP A 198 -26.89 2.76 -1.27
N VAL A 199 -26.80 3.20 -0.02
CA VAL A 199 -25.74 4.13 0.44
C VAL A 199 -24.36 3.49 0.28
N THR A 200 -24.21 2.24 0.71
CA THR A 200 -22.92 1.54 0.61
C THR A 200 -22.50 1.30 -0.82
N VAL A 201 -23.41 0.91 -1.71
CA VAL A 201 -23.11 0.77 -3.14
C VAL A 201 -22.70 2.12 -3.74
N SER A 202 -23.33 3.22 -3.33
CA SER A 202 -22.96 4.58 -3.75
C SER A 202 -21.55 4.94 -3.28
N GLU A 203 -21.22 4.72 -2.01
CA GLU A 203 -19.86 4.89 -1.49
C GLU A 203 -18.84 4.07 -2.26
N MET A 204 -19.09 2.77 -2.42
CA MET A 204 -18.14 1.92 -3.14
C MET A 204 -18.00 2.34 -4.60
N SER A 205 -18.98 3.00 -5.21
CA SER A 205 -18.86 3.45 -6.61
C SER A 205 -18.14 4.80 -6.72
N SER A 206 -18.52 5.75 -5.86
CA SER A 206 -18.17 7.16 -5.97
C SER A 206 -16.92 7.50 -5.14
N GLY A 207 -16.70 6.80 -4.03
CA GLY A 207 -15.64 7.10 -3.08
C GLY A 207 -15.76 8.49 -2.46
N TYR A 208 -14.60 9.08 -2.17
CA TYR A 208 -14.44 10.39 -1.54
C TYR A 208 -13.67 11.34 -2.48
N GLU A 209 -13.69 12.64 -2.20
CA GLU A 209 -13.05 13.68 -3.03
C GLU A 209 -11.59 13.35 -3.42
N THR A 210 -10.82 12.76 -2.49
CA THR A 210 -9.41 12.42 -2.70
C THR A 210 -9.14 10.92 -2.90
N SER A 211 -10.17 10.08 -2.91
CA SER A 211 -10.03 8.63 -3.09
C SER A 211 -11.15 8.11 -3.96
N PRO A 212 -10.86 7.60 -5.17
CA PRO A 212 -11.90 6.99 -5.99
C PRO A 212 -12.53 5.82 -5.23
N GLY A 213 -13.80 5.56 -5.52
CA GLY A 213 -14.47 4.36 -5.04
C GLY A 213 -13.81 3.09 -5.59
N PHE A 214 -14.30 1.95 -5.14
CA PHE A 214 -13.91 0.61 -5.55
C PHE A 214 -14.75 0.07 -6.70
N SER A 215 -15.01 0.90 -7.71
CA SER A 215 -15.77 0.52 -8.92
C SER A 215 -14.92 -0.09 -10.03
N ASP A 216 -13.59 0.08 -9.98
CA ASP A 216 -12.69 -0.53 -10.96
C ASP A 216 -12.58 -2.05 -10.71
N PRO A 217 -12.83 -2.92 -11.72
CA PRO A 217 -12.68 -4.37 -11.61
C PRO A 217 -11.32 -4.83 -11.08
N VAL A 218 -10.26 -4.03 -11.27
CA VAL A 218 -8.90 -4.33 -10.79
C VAL A 218 -8.83 -4.47 -9.26
N PHE A 219 -9.75 -3.86 -8.51
CA PHE A 219 -9.78 -3.97 -7.05
C PHE A 219 -10.31 -5.33 -6.56
N TYR A 220 -10.84 -6.13 -7.48
CA TYR A 220 -11.36 -7.48 -7.26
C TYR A 220 -10.47 -8.54 -7.89
N GLU A 221 -9.25 -8.17 -8.31
CA GLU A 221 -8.20 -9.03 -8.83
C GLU A 221 -7.13 -9.23 -7.77
N SER A 222 -6.69 -10.47 -7.58
CA SER A 222 -5.73 -10.83 -6.53
C SER A 222 -4.95 -12.08 -6.93
N VAL A 223 -3.94 -12.42 -6.14
CA VAL A 223 -3.24 -13.71 -6.22
C VAL A 223 -2.97 -14.27 -4.84
N ILE A 224 -3.07 -15.60 -4.70
CA ILE A 224 -2.47 -16.31 -3.58
C ILE A 224 -1.04 -16.66 -3.97
N ALA A 225 -0.07 -16.14 -3.23
CA ALA A 225 1.35 -16.44 -3.43
C ALA A 225 1.80 -17.56 -2.49
N ILE A 226 2.27 -18.67 -3.05
CA ILE A 226 2.93 -19.76 -2.32
C ILE A 226 4.43 -19.67 -2.56
N SER A 227 5.19 -19.29 -1.53
CA SER A 227 6.65 -19.21 -1.58
C SER A 227 7.28 -20.45 -0.97
N ARG A 228 7.99 -21.24 -1.79
CA ARG A 228 8.73 -22.43 -1.34
C ARG A 228 10.18 -22.06 -1.06
N PHE A 229 10.65 -22.44 0.13
CA PHE A 229 12.03 -22.27 0.56
C PHE A 229 12.72 -23.63 0.71
N GLU A 230 13.98 -23.70 0.30
CA GLU A 230 14.88 -24.84 0.45
C GLU A 230 16.17 -24.36 1.10
N GLU A 231 16.63 -24.99 2.18
CA GLU A 231 17.84 -24.58 2.91
C GLU A 231 17.88 -23.07 3.23
N ASN A 232 16.72 -22.53 3.64
CA ASN A 232 16.54 -21.10 3.93
C ASN A 232 16.83 -20.16 2.73
N ARG A 233 16.65 -20.65 1.49
CA ARG A 233 16.70 -19.87 0.25
C ARG A 233 15.38 -20.01 -0.49
N LEU A 234 14.88 -18.93 -1.09
CA LEU A 234 13.68 -19.01 -1.92
C LEU A 234 14.01 -19.85 -3.16
N ALA A 235 13.26 -20.93 -3.37
CA ALA A 235 13.39 -21.81 -4.53
C ALA A 235 12.38 -21.45 -5.62
N GLU A 236 11.14 -21.17 -5.22
CA GLU A 236 10.03 -20.93 -6.14
C GLU A 236 8.94 -20.08 -5.49
N VAL A 237 8.27 -19.24 -6.29
CA VAL A 237 6.98 -18.63 -5.93
C VAL A 237 5.94 -19.05 -6.96
N ARG A 238 4.83 -19.62 -6.49
CA ARG A 238 3.63 -19.89 -7.30
C ARG A 238 2.54 -18.89 -7.00
N LEU A 239 1.94 -18.33 -8.04
CA LEU A 239 0.93 -17.28 -7.99
C LEU A 239 -0.38 -17.85 -8.54
N TYR A 240 -1.36 -18.03 -7.68
CA TYR A 240 -2.68 -18.56 -8.02
C TYR A 240 -3.66 -17.41 -8.17
N PRO A 241 -4.16 -17.11 -9.39
CA PRO A 241 -5.06 -16.00 -9.61
C PRO A 241 -6.41 -16.17 -8.90
N VAL A 242 -6.83 -15.11 -8.23
CA VAL A 242 -8.08 -15.02 -7.49
C VAL A 242 -8.91 -13.87 -8.05
N GLU A 243 -10.21 -14.11 -8.20
CA GLU A 243 -11.18 -13.06 -8.45
C GLU A 243 -12.19 -12.96 -7.31
N LEU A 244 -12.60 -11.72 -7.02
CA LEU A 244 -13.55 -11.41 -5.96
C LEU A 244 -14.95 -11.07 -6.50
N GLY A 245 -15.25 -11.45 -7.76
CA GLY A 245 -16.60 -11.36 -8.30
C GLY A 245 -17.19 -9.95 -8.42
N HIS A 246 -16.41 -8.98 -8.90
CA HIS A 246 -16.84 -7.58 -9.11
C HIS A 246 -18.24 -7.44 -9.76
N SER A 247 -18.53 -8.24 -10.79
CA SER A 247 -19.81 -8.21 -11.52
C SER A 247 -20.96 -8.94 -10.82
N LYS A 248 -20.71 -9.62 -9.70
CA LYS A 248 -21.74 -10.35 -8.95
C LYS A 248 -22.66 -9.36 -8.23
N ARG A 249 -23.80 -9.89 -7.76
CA ARG A 249 -24.71 -9.20 -6.82
C ARG A 249 -23.90 -8.63 -5.66
N PHE A 250 -24.26 -7.45 -5.16
CA PHE A 250 -23.58 -6.77 -4.04
C PHE A 250 -23.24 -7.72 -2.88
N ALA A 251 -24.20 -8.50 -2.39
CA ALA A 251 -24.00 -9.49 -1.33
C ALA A 251 -23.04 -10.66 -1.64
N ASN A 252 -22.61 -10.81 -2.89
CA ASN A 252 -21.69 -11.86 -3.34
C ASN A 252 -20.36 -11.29 -3.86
N ARG A 253 -20.21 -9.95 -3.87
CA ARG A 253 -18.94 -9.29 -4.21
C ARG A 253 -17.96 -9.47 -3.06
N GLY A 254 -16.68 -9.55 -3.40
CA GLY A 254 -15.61 -9.65 -2.41
C GLY A 254 -15.32 -11.06 -1.90
N ILE A 255 -16.14 -12.06 -2.25
CA ILE A 255 -15.91 -13.47 -1.91
C ILE A 255 -14.86 -14.06 -2.86
N PRO A 256 -13.72 -14.58 -2.35
CA PRO A 256 -12.67 -15.12 -3.19
C PRO A 256 -13.07 -16.41 -3.90
N SER A 257 -12.74 -16.48 -5.18
CA SER A 257 -12.82 -17.69 -6.00
C SER A 257 -11.60 -17.79 -6.90
N VAL A 258 -11.23 -19.02 -7.26
CA VAL A 258 -10.19 -19.25 -8.28
C VAL A 258 -10.66 -18.62 -9.58
N ALA A 259 -9.81 -17.79 -10.19
CA ALA A 259 -10.16 -17.11 -11.43
C ALA A 259 -10.32 -18.12 -12.58
N CYS A 260 -11.28 -17.88 -13.47
CA CYS A 260 -11.40 -18.64 -14.71
C CYS A 260 -10.15 -18.44 -15.60
N ALA A 261 -9.91 -19.34 -16.56
CA ALA A 261 -8.69 -19.32 -17.38
C ALA A 261 -8.39 -17.95 -18.04
N ALA A 262 -9.40 -17.32 -18.64
CA ALA A 262 -9.25 -16.01 -19.28
C ALA A 262 -8.88 -14.91 -18.26
N LYS A 263 -9.52 -14.92 -17.07
CA LYS A 263 -9.24 -13.95 -16.01
C LYS A 263 -7.88 -14.19 -15.36
N ALA A 264 -7.51 -15.46 -15.17
CA ALA A 264 -6.21 -15.87 -14.68
C ALA A 264 -5.07 -15.37 -15.60
N GLU A 265 -5.24 -15.52 -16.92
CA GLU A 265 -4.28 -15.01 -17.91
C GLU A 265 -4.13 -13.48 -17.82
N MET A 266 -5.24 -12.74 -17.74
CA MET A 266 -5.22 -11.27 -17.58
C MET A 266 -4.50 -10.84 -16.29
N ILE A 267 -4.81 -11.48 -15.16
CA ILE A 267 -4.20 -11.17 -13.85
C ILE A 267 -2.68 -11.42 -13.89
N LEU A 268 -2.27 -12.56 -14.44
CA LEU A 268 -0.87 -12.95 -14.49
C LEU A 268 -0.07 -12.13 -15.51
N ASP A 269 -0.65 -11.75 -16.66
CA ASP A 269 0.02 -10.85 -17.60
C ASP A 269 0.20 -9.44 -17.02
N ARG A 270 -0.82 -8.93 -16.29
CA ARG A 270 -0.68 -7.69 -15.53
C ARG A 270 0.49 -7.78 -14.56
N LEU A 271 0.53 -8.83 -13.71
CA LEU A 271 1.62 -9.01 -12.74
C LEU A 271 2.99 -9.14 -13.40
N ARG A 272 3.10 -9.83 -14.54
CA ARG A 272 4.35 -9.93 -15.31
C ARG A 272 4.86 -8.55 -15.70
N ARG A 273 3.96 -7.73 -16.27
CA ARG A 273 4.27 -6.35 -16.73
C ARG A 273 4.62 -5.43 -15.55
N LEU A 274 3.92 -5.55 -14.43
CA LEU A 274 4.20 -4.81 -13.19
C LEU A 274 5.52 -5.22 -12.54
N SER A 275 5.97 -6.45 -12.77
CA SER A 275 7.21 -7.00 -12.18
C SER A 275 8.45 -6.81 -13.06
N GLU A 276 8.26 -6.45 -14.34
CA GLU A 276 9.33 -6.23 -15.32
C GLU A 276 10.37 -5.18 -14.89
N PRO A 277 9.99 -4.02 -14.32
CA PRO A 277 10.97 -3.01 -13.87
C PRO A 277 11.93 -3.52 -12.77
N TYR A 278 11.55 -4.58 -12.06
CA TYR A 278 12.37 -5.22 -11.01
C TYR A 278 13.20 -6.39 -11.54
N GLY A 279 13.08 -6.73 -12.83
CA GLY A 279 13.77 -7.86 -13.45
C GLY A 279 13.20 -9.24 -13.08
N THR A 280 12.04 -9.29 -12.42
CA THR A 280 11.39 -10.54 -12.04
C THR A 280 10.65 -11.13 -13.25
N ARG A 281 10.94 -12.40 -13.57
CA ARG A 281 10.25 -13.12 -14.64
C ARG A 281 9.20 -14.06 -14.05
N ILE A 282 7.97 -13.94 -14.56
CA ILE A 282 6.84 -14.81 -14.20
C ILE A 282 6.50 -15.66 -15.44
N ALA A 283 6.67 -16.97 -15.32
CA ALA A 283 6.24 -17.94 -16.32
C ALA A 283 4.79 -18.37 -16.08
N PHE A 284 4.10 -18.82 -17.13
CA PHE A 284 2.72 -19.31 -17.05
C PHE A 284 2.72 -20.82 -17.18
N GLU A 285 2.23 -21.51 -16.17
CA GLU A 285 2.16 -22.98 -16.14
C GLU A 285 0.76 -23.40 -15.68
N ASN A 286 -0.06 -23.91 -16.61
CA ASN A 286 -1.40 -24.44 -16.32
C ASN A 286 -2.30 -23.47 -15.52
N GLY A 287 -2.29 -22.18 -15.87
CA GLY A 287 -3.09 -21.14 -15.18
C GLY A 287 -2.49 -20.62 -13.88
N VAL A 288 -1.24 -20.99 -13.56
CA VAL A 288 -0.49 -20.54 -12.39
C VAL A 288 0.73 -19.74 -12.85
N GLY A 289 1.01 -18.62 -12.17
CA GLY A 289 2.24 -17.87 -12.37
C GLY A 289 3.39 -18.52 -11.60
N VAL A 290 4.55 -18.70 -12.21
CA VAL A 290 5.72 -19.34 -11.58
C VAL A 290 6.93 -18.44 -11.68
N ILE A 291 7.53 -18.13 -10.53
CA ILE A 291 8.84 -17.46 -10.41
C ILE A 291 9.83 -18.50 -9.90
N SER A 292 10.68 -19.00 -10.79
CA SER A 292 11.74 -19.95 -10.42
C SER A 292 13.06 -19.23 -10.18
N LEU A 293 13.66 -19.47 -9.02
CA LEU A 293 15.02 -19.04 -8.74
C LEU A 293 15.92 -20.24 -8.98
N ARG A 294 16.55 -20.29 -10.17
CA ARG A 294 17.56 -21.32 -10.42
C ARG A 294 18.66 -21.15 -9.37
N CYS A 295 18.95 -22.22 -8.63
CA CYS A 295 20.24 -22.34 -7.95
C CYS A 295 21.31 -22.13 -9.03
N LYS A 296 22.04 -21.01 -8.97
CA LYS A 296 23.36 -20.99 -9.59
C LYS A 296 24.15 -22.04 -8.81
N GLY A 297 24.34 -23.21 -9.44
CA GLY A 297 25.26 -24.23 -8.96
C GLY A 297 26.69 -23.71 -8.88
#